data_AF-A2XMW7-F1
#
_entry.id   AF-A2XMW7-F1
#
_cell.length_a   1.000
_cell.length_b   1.000
_cell.length_c   1.000
_cell.angle_alpha   90.00
_cell.angle_beta   90.00
_cell.angle_gamma   90.00
#
_symmetry.space_group_name_H-M   'P 1'
#
loop_
_entity.id
_entity.type
_entity.pdbx_description
1 polymer ?
#
loop_
_entity_poly.entity_id
_entity_poly.type
_entity_poly.pdbx_seq_one_letter_code
_entity_poly.pdbx_strand_id
1 'polypeptide(L)'
;MASATWSACYPGGAPGGGMYPYMIENAQLRWAFIRKVYVIVSVQLLVTVAVAGAVNLVEPIKTFFQARTPEVLVAYVIIIISPLIMMLPMIYFRNKHPINLFFLLLFTVCISFSVGLGCLSKNGTVIFQAAGMTAAIVIGLTCYTFWAAKRGYDFEFLGPFLFAATLVLFLYAIITERPII
;
A
#
# COMPACT_ATOMS: atom_id res chain seq x y z
N MET A 1 53.64 19.93 13.60
CA MET A 1 54.26 19.03 12.61
C MET A 1 53.87 17.59 12.94
N ALA A 2 52.67 17.17 12.54
CA ALA A 2 52.23 15.78 12.67
C ALA A 2 51.58 15.40 11.34
N SER A 3 52.43 15.08 10.36
CA SER A 3 52.01 14.63 9.04
C SER A 3 52.52 13.21 8.82
N ALA A 4 51.55 12.34 8.51
CA ALA A 4 51.67 11.15 7.67
C ALA A 4 52.43 9.92 8.20
N THR A 5 51.70 9.06 8.91
CA THR A 5 51.97 7.61 8.97
C THR A 5 50.66 6.79 8.93
N TRP A 6 49.84 6.97 7.88
CA TRP A 6 48.68 6.10 7.61
C TRP A 6 49.01 4.85 6.77
N SER A 7 50.28 4.44 6.72
CA SER A 7 50.75 3.39 5.80
C SER A 7 50.67 1.95 6.35
N ALA A 8 49.80 1.64 7.31
CA ALA A 8 49.75 0.28 7.86
C ALA A 8 48.37 -0.13 8.38
N CYS A 9 47.39 -0.37 7.49
CA CYS A 9 46.36 -1.42 7.67
C CYS A 9 45.46 -1.56 6.41
N TYR A 10 46.03 -1.88 5.25
CA TYR A 10 45.23 -2.43 4.15
C TYR A 10 45.83 -3.79 3.78
N PRO A 11 45.11 -4.91 3.96
CA PRO A 11 45.58 -6.19 3.44
C PRO A 11 45.64 -6.08 1.91
N GLY A 12 46.76 -6.55 1.35
CA GLY A 12 47.07 -6.48 -0.08
C GLY A 12 45.97 -7.07 -0.95
N GLY A 13 45.66 -6.34 -2.02
CA GLY A 13 44.58 -6.65 -2.94
C GLY A 13 44.77 -7.97 -3.69
N ALA A 14 43.68 -8.74 -3.75
CA ALA A 14 43.46 -9.69 -4.83
C ALA A 14 43.15 -8.92 -6.14
N PRO A 15 43.58 -9.41 -7.32
CA PRO A 15 43.31 -8.77 -8.60
C PRO A 15 41.86 -9.02 -8.99
N GLY A 16 40.99 -8.08 -8.68
CA GLY A 16 39.55 -8.19 -8.95
C GLY A 16 38.76 -7.13 -8.19
N GLY A 17 39.04 -5.86 -8.49
CA GLY A 17 38.44 -4.70 -7.81
C GLY A 17 36.95 -4.53 -8.10
N GLY A 18 36.11 -5.28 -7.39
CA GLY A 18 34.71 -4.94 -7.13
C GLY A 18 34.61 -4.19 -5.80
N MET A 19 34.68 -2.86 -5.85
CA MET A 19 34.77 -1.94 -4.72
C MET A 19 33.45 -1.74 -3.94
N TYR A 20 32.71 -2.81 -3.56
CA TYR A 20 31.59 -2.72 -2.58
C TYR A 20 31.32 -4.06 -1.85
N PRO A 21 31.85 -4.27 -0.63
CA PRO A 21 31.57 -5.47 0.15
C PRO A 21 30.15 -5.51 0.75
N TYR A 22 29.37 -4.43 0.66
CA TYR A 22 27.96 -4.42 1.08
C TYR A 22 26.98 -5.00 0.03
N MET A 23 27.44 -5.23 -1.20
CA MET A 23 26.59 -5.74 -2.30
C MET A 23 26.43 -7.27 -2.30
N ILE A 24 27.02 -7.97 -1.33
CA ILE A 24 26.78 -9.39 -1.05
C ILE A 24 25.89 -9.54 0.19
N GLU A 25 25.03 -8.56 0.48
CA GLU A 25 23.86 -8.85 1.30
C GLU A 25 23.05 -9.91 0.55
N ASN A 26 22.94 -11.10 1.14
CA ASN A 26 22.30 -12.26 0.52
C ASN A 26 21.02 -11.82 -0.19
N ALA A 27 20.99 -11.86 -1.53
CA ALA A 27 19.80 -11.46 -2.29
C ALA A 27 18.55 -12.16 -1.72
N GLN A 28 18.73 -13.42 -1.29
CA GLN A 28 17.77 -14.22 -0.53
C GLN A 28 17.12 -13.49 0.66
N LEU A 29 17.88 -12.74 1.49
CA LEU A 29 17.37 -11.99 2.65
C LEU A 29 16.49 -10.81 2.20
N ARG A 30 16.92 -10.06 1.18
CA ARG A 30 16.15 -8.95 0.61
C ARG A 30 14.84 -9.46 0.00
N TRP A 31 14.90 -10.56 -0.76
CA TRP A 31 13.72 -11.21 -1.33
C TRP A 31 12.79 -11.77 -0.24
N ALA A 32 13.33 -12.26 0.88
CA ALA A 32 12.53 -12.74 2.01
C ALA A 32 11.80 -11.59 2.74
N PHE A 33 12.46 -10.45 2.93
CA PHE A 33 11.81 -9.25 3.48
C PHE A 33 10.70 -8.74 2.55
N ILE A 34 11.02 -8.61 1.26
CA ILE A 34 10.06 -8.20 0.22
C ILE A 34 8.84 -9.13 0.23
N ARG A 35 9.04 -10.45 0.22
CA ARG A 35 7.94 -11.43 0.28
C ARG A 35 7.05 -11.22 1.51
N LYS A 36 7.62 -10.98 2.69
CA LYS A 36 6.85 -10.73 3.91
C LYS A 36 5.98 -9.47 3.77
N VAL A 37 6.54 -8.37 3.27
CA VAL A 37 5.80 -7.10 3.09
C VAL A 37 4.65 -7.28 2.10
N TYR A 38 4.90 -7.92 0.94
CA TYR A 38 3.86 -8.16 -0.05
C TYR A 38 2.74 -9.07 0.46
N VAL A 39 3.06 -10.12 1.20
CA VAL A 39 2.06 -10.98 1.85
C VAL A 39 1.21 -10.15 2.83
N ILE A 40 1.85 -9.34 3.68
CA ILE A 40 1.16 -8.46 4.63
C ILE A 40 0.20 -7.50 3.90
N VAL A 41 0.65 -6.84 2.82
CA VAL A 41 -0.16 -5.91 2.02
C VAL A 41 -1.31 -6.63 1.32
N SER A 42 -1.10 -7.84 0.81
CA SER A 42 -2.15 -8.63 0.16
C SER A 42 -3.28 -8.99 1.13
N VAL A 43 -2.94 -9.37 2.36
CA VAL A 43 -3.91 -9.64 3.43
C VAL A 43 -4.62 -8.36 3.83
N GLN A 44 -3.91 -7.23 3.94
CA GLN A 44 -4.53 -5.94 4.26
C GLN A 44 -5.59 -5.56 3.23
N LEU A 45 -5.29 -5.66 1.93
CA LEU A 45 -6.25 -5.39 0.86
C LEU A 45 -7.49 -6.30 0.94
N LEU A 46 -7.29 -7.60 1.19
CA LEU A 46 -8.40 -8.55 1.38
C LEU A 46 -9.30 -8.18 2.56
N VAL A 47 -8.70 -7.85 3.71
CA VAL A 47 -9.43 -7.36 4.89
C VAL A 47 -10.20 -6.09 4.55
N THR A 48 -9.59 -5.19 3.78
CA THR A 48 -10.22 -3.93 3.37
C THR A 48 -11.48 -4.17 2.55
N VAL A 49 -11.41 -5.04 1.54
CA VAL A 49 -12.55 -5.39 0.69
C VAL A 49 -13.61 -6.15 1.48
N ALA A 50 -13.21 -7.06 2.37
CA ALA A 50 -14.15 -7.83 3.19
C ALA A 50 -14.96 -6.94 4.14
N VAL A 51 -14.29 -6.02 4.85
CA VAL A 51 -14.96 -5.08 5.77
C VAL A 51 -15.82 -4.08 5.01
N ALA A 52 -15.30 -3.50 3.91
CA ALA A 52 -16.08 -2.58 3.09
C ALA A 52 -17.32 -3.28 2.48
N GLY A 53 -17.17 -4.53 2.04
CA GLY A 53 -18.27 -5.37 1.56
C GLY A 53 -19.30 -5.64 2.65
N ALA A 54 -18.87 -6.06 3.84
CA ALA A 54 -19.77 -6.34 4.96
C ALA A 54 -20.61 -5.10 5.35
N VAL A 55 -20.00 -3.93 5.41
CA VAL A 55 -20.70 -2.66 5.71
C VAL A 55 -21.74 -2.31 4.64
N ASN A 56 -21.51 -2.66 3.37
CA ASN A 56 -22.40 -2.35 2.25
C ASN A 56 -23.49 -3.42 2.02
N LEU A 57 -23.24 -4.68 2.36
CA LEU A 57 -24.18 -5.80 2.19
C LEU A 57 -25.19 -5.89 3.34
N VAL A 58 -24.82 -5.43 4.54
CA VAL A 58 -25.71 -5.46 5.70
C VAL A 58 -26.65 -4.25 5.63
N GLU A 59 -27.87 -4.50 5.16
CA GLU A 59 -28.95 -3.50 5.05
C GLU A 59 -29.16 -2.64 6.32
N PRO A 60 -29.24 -3.19 7.55
CA PRO A 60 -29.42 -2.35 8.73
C PRO A 60 -28.28 -1.36 8.89
N ILE A 61 -27.02 -1.79 8.73
CA ILE A 61 -25.85 -0.90 8.82
C ILE A 61 -25.94 0.23 7.78
N LYS A 62 -26.28 -0.11 6.54
CA LYS A 62 -26.46 0.88 5.48
C LYS A 62 -27.58 1.88 5.81
N THR A 63 -28.74 1.42 6.27
CA THR A 63 -29.86 2.30 6.63
C THR A 63 -29.54 3.19 7.84
N PHE A 64 -28.82 2.69 8.84
CA PHE A 64 -28.33 3.51 9.97
C PHE A 64 -27.46 4.66 9.47
N PHE A 65 -26.49 4.40 8.60
CA PHE A 65 -25.61 5.45 8.06
C PHE A 65 -26.31 6.40 7.06
N GLN A 66 -27.39 5.96 6.41
CA GLN A 66 -28.19 6.78 5.49
C GLN A 66 -29.24 7.65 6.20
N ALA A 67 -29.59 7.35 7.44
CA ALA A 67 -30.59 8.09 8.21
C ALA A 67 -30.21 9.57 8.48
N ARG A 68 -28.96 9.98 8.19
CA ARG A 68 -28.46 11.37 8.28
C ARG A 68 -28.76 12.04 9.63
N THR A 69 -28.91 11.26 10.70
CA THR A 69 -29.11 11.78 12.05
C THR A 69 -27.84 12.45 12.56
N PRO A 70 -27.93 13.38 13.51
CA PRO A 70 -26.76 14.05 14.08
C PRO A 70 -25.75 13.05 14.68
N GLU A 71 -26.24 11.98 15.31
CA GLU A 71 -25.40 10.91 15.86
C GLU A 71 -24.60 10.17 14.79
N VAL A 72 -25.22 9.92 13.62
CA VAL A 72 -24.59 9.27 12.47
C VAL A 72 -23.55 10.18 11.81
N LEU A 73 -23.79 11.49 11.78
CA LEU A 73 -22.81 12.47 11.32
C LEU A 73 -21.57 12.50 12.23
N VAL A 74 -21.76 12.45 13.55
CA VAL A 74 -20.66 12.37 14.51
C VAL A 74 -19.87 11.08 14.31
N ALA A 75 -20.55 9.94 14.18
CA ALA A 75 -19.90 8.67 13.87
C ALA A 75 -19.10 8.73 12.56
N TYR A 76 -19.67 9.30 11.50
CA TYR A 76 -19.00 9.47 10.21
C TYR A 76 -17.70 10.28 10.31
N VAL A 77 -17.73 11.41 11.03
CA VAL A 77 -16.55 12.24 11.28
C VAL A 77 -15.49 11.49 12.09
N ILE A 78 -15.89 10.78 13.15
CA ILE A 78 -14.98 9.97 13.96
C ILE A 78 -14.29 8.90 13.11
N ILE A 79 -15.02 8.24 12.22
CA ILE A 79 -14.50 7.15 11.38
C ILE A 79 -13.50 7.69 10.34
N ILE A 80 -13.74 8.88 9.78
CA ILE A 80 -12.78 9.54 8.88
C ILE A 80 -11.52 10.02 9.61
N ILE A 81 -11.66 10.50 10.85
CA ILE A 81 -10.52 10.99 11.64
C ILE A 81 -9.75 9.83 12.29
N SER A 82 -10.38 8.67 12.51
CA SER A 82 -9.77 7.50 13.15
C SER A 82 -8.46 7.00 12.52
N PRO A 83 -8.29 6.88 11.19
CA PRO A 83 -7.00 6.52 10.60
C PRO A 83 -5.92 7.58 10.85
N LEU A 84 -6.31 8.86 10.94
CA LEU A 84 -5.39 9.97 11.20
C LEU A 84 -4.86 9.91 12.64
N ILE A 85 -5.74 9.60 13.60
CA ILE A 85 -5.34 9.35 15.01
C ILE A 85 -4.45 8.11 15.11
N MET A 86 -4.78 7.03 14.39
CA MET A 86 -3.98 5.79 14.40
C MET A 86 -2.61 5.93 13.74
N MET A 87 -2.38 6.97 12.94
CA MET A 87 -1.08 7.27 12.36
C MET A 87 -0.03 7.61 13.43
N LEU A 88 -0.42 8.31 14.51
CA LEU A 88 0.47 8.72 15.61
C LEU A 88 1.11 7.53 16.36
N PRO A 89 0.35 6.56 16.91
CA PRO A 89 0.93 5.42 17.61
C PRO A 89 1.74 4.51 16.66
N MET A 90 1.37 4.41 15.38
CA MET A 90 2.13 3.65 14.39
C MET A 90 3.54 4.20 14.20
N ILE A 91 3.68 5.54 14.13
CA ILE A 91 4.99 6.20 14.02
C ILE A 91 5.81 5.97 15.30
N TYR A 92 5.18 6.07 16.47
CA TYR A 92 5.85 5.89 17.76
C TYR A 92 6.33 4.44 17.99
N PHE A 93 5.52 3.44 17.63
CA PHE A 93 5.84 2.02 17.84
C PHE A 93 6.53 1.32 16.65
N ARG A 94 6.98 2.07 15.63
CA ARG A 94 7.58 1.51 14.41
C ARG A 94 8.78 0.59 14.63
N ASN A 95 9.52 0.80 15.73
CA ASN A 95 10.77 0.09 16.02
C ASN A 95 10.57 -1.22 16.82
N LYS A 96 9.34 -1.53 17.26
CA LYS A 96 9.05 -2.69 18.11
C LYS A 96 8.32 -3.77 17.32
N HIS A 97 9.07 -4.73 16.78
CA HIS A 97 8.49 -5.98 16.26
C HIS A 97 8.12 -6.91 17.43
N PRO A 98 6.96 -7.60 17.40
CA PRO A 98 5.94 -7.65 16.34
C PRO A 98 4.79 -6.63 16.51
N ILE A 99 4.82 -5.81 17.57
CA ILE A 99 3.72 -4.90 17.95
C ILE A 99 3.36 -3.92 16.82
N ASN A 100 4.33 -3.47 16.03
CA ASN A 100 4.08 -2.64 14.85
C ASN A 100 3.08 -3.27 13.87
N LEU A 101 3.13 -4.59 13.66
CA LEU A 101 2.19 -5.28 12.74
C LEU A 101 0.75 -5.27 13.27
N PHE A 102 0.57 -5.29 14.58
CA PHE A 102 -0.76 -5.19 15.20
C PHE A 102 -1.35 -3.79 15.01
N PHE A 103 -0.56 -2.74 15.25
CA PHE A 103 -0.98 -1.36 14.98
C PHE A 103 -1.25 -1.12 13.50
N LEU A 104 -0.46 -1.74 12.62
CA LEU A 104 -0.69 -1.68 11.18
C LEU A 104 -2.04 -2.32 10.81
N LEU A 105 -2.34 -3.51 11.32
CA LEU A 105 -3.65 -4.15 11.09
C LEU A 105 -4.81 -3.32 11.64
N LEU A 106 -4.66 -2.74 12.83
CA LEU A 106 -5.68 -1.88 13.42
C LEU A 106 -5.93 -0.64 12.55
N PHE A 107 -4.85 -0.01 12.06
CA PHE A 107 -4.92 1.09 11.10
C PHE A 107 -5.60 0.67 9.79
N THR A 108 -5.31 -0.53 9.27
CA THR A 108 -6.00 -1.09 8.11
C THR A 108 -7.49 -1.23 8.37
N VAL A 109 -7.91 -1.75 9.54
CA VAL A 109 -9.34 -1.88 9.89
C VAL A 109 -10.03 -0.52 9.93
N CYS A 110 -9.39 0.50 10.51
CA CYS A 110 -9.91 1.88 10.52
C CYS A 110 -10.12 2.41 9.09
N ILE A 111 -9.10 2.29 8.23
CA ILE A 111 -9.20 2.70 6.82
C ILE A 111 -10.29 1.92 6.08
N SER A 112 -10.37 0.61 6.33
CA SER A 112 -11.37 -0.26 5.69
C SER A 112 -12.79 0.21 5.98
N PHE A 113 -13.02 0.69 7.20
CA PHE A 113 -14.29 1.26 7.60
C PHE A 113 -14.54 2.62 6.94
N SER A 114 -13.52 3.51 6.86
CA SER A 114 -13.62 4.77 6.12
C SER A 114 -13.96 4.55 4.63
N VAL A 115 -13.32 3.57 3.99
CA VAL A 115 -13.60 3.17 2.60
C VAL A 115 -15.02 2.60 2.47
N GLY A 116 -15.41 1.70 3.38
CA GLY A 116 -16.74 1.12 3.43
C GLY A 116 -17.86 2.16 3.55
N LEU A 117 -17.64 3.21 4.36
CA LEU A 117 -18.57 4.34 4.46
C LEU A 117 -18.63 5.19 3.20
N GLY A 118 -17.49 5.49 2.57
CA GLY A 118 -17.47 6.24 1.31
C GLY A 118 -18.28 5.54 0.20
N CYS A 119 -18.29 4.21 0.25
CA CYS A 119 -19.06 3.36 -0.65
C CYS A 119 -20.59 3.44 -0.44
N LEU A 120 -21.09 3.77 0.75
CA LEU A 120 -22.54 3.75 1.06
C LEU A 120 -23.42 4.66 0.19
N SER A 121 -22.81 5.62 -0.51
CA SER A 121 -23.51 6.56 -1.40
C SER A 121 -23.86 5.96 -2.78
N LYS A 122 -23.35 4.78 -3.11
CA LYS A 122 -23.56 4.10 -4.40
C LYS A 122 -24.28 2.75 -4.18
N ASN A 123 -24.80 2.17 -5.26
CA ASN A 123 -25.45 0.86 -5.20
C ASN A 123 -24.42 -0.22 -4.84
N GLY A 124 -24.68 -1.01 -3.79
CA GLY A 124 -23.75 -2.02 -3.26
C GLY A 124 -23.26 -3.02 -4.30
N THR A 125 -24.12 -3.40 -5.25
CA THR A 125 -23.77 -4.29 -6.36
C THR A 125 -22.67 -3.72 -7.26
N VAL A 126 -22.76 -2.44 -7.63
CA VAL A 126 -21.78 -1.77 -8.49
C VAL A 126 -20.44 -1.64 -7.79
N ILE A 127 -20.46 -1.41 -6.48
CA ILE A 127 -19.27 -1.26 -5.65
C ILE A 127 -18.53 -2.58 -5.55
N PHE A 128 -19.25 -3.68 -5.30
CA PHE A 128 -18.63 -5.00 -5.21
C PHE A 128 -18.03 -5.43 -6.56
N GLN A 129 -18.70 -5.11 -7.66
CA GLN A 129 -18.17 -5.35 -9.01
C GLN A 129 -16.88 -4.55 -9.26
N ALA A 130 -16.86 -3.26 -8.93
CA ALA A 130 -15.68 -2.42 -9.05
C ALA A 130 -14.53 -2.89 -8.13
N ALA A 131 -14.83 -3.19 -6.86
CA ALA A 131 -13.87 -3.69 -5.88
C ALA A 131 -13.30 -5.06 -6.27
N GLY A 132 -14.13 -5.94 -6.83
CA GLY A 132 -13.69 -7.23 -7.36
C GLY A 132 -12.70 -7.08 -8.50
N MET A 133 -12.95 -6.17 -9.44
CA MET A 133 -12.02 -5.90 -10.54
C MET A 133 -10.71 -5.27 -10.05
N THR A 134 -10.76 -4.29 -9.15
CA THR A 134 -9.53 -3.68 -8.61
C THR A 134 -8.71 -4.69 -7.81
N ALA A 135 -9.36 -5.53 -6.99
CA ALA A 135 -8.69 -6.60 -6.27
C ALA A 135 -8.04 -7.63 -7.21
N ALA A 136 -8.76 -8.07 -8.24
CA ALA A 136 -8.24 -9.01 -9.25
C ALA A 136 -7.00 -8.44 -9.96
N ILE A 137 -7.06 -7.16 -10.38
CA ILE A 137 -5.92 -6.48 -11.03
C ILE A 137 -4.74 -6.37 -10.06
N VAL A 138 -4.95 -5.92 -8.82
CA VAL A 138 -3.87 -5.74 -7.84
C VAL A 138 -3.24 -7.08 -7.45
N ILE A 139 -4.03 -8.13 -7.23
CA ILE A 139 -3.53 -9.47 -6.94
C ILE A 139 -2.77 -10.03 -8.15
N GLY A 140 -3.32 -9.90 -9.36
CA GLY A 140 -2.68 -10.34 -10.60
C GLY A 140 -1.34 -9.65 -10.83
N LEU A 141 -1.27 -8.33 -10.66
CA LEU A 141 -0.03 -7.56 -10.74
C LEU A 141 0.95 -7.95 -9.64
N THR A 142 0.50 -8.19 -8.40
CA THR A 142 1.36 -8.63 -7.29
C THR A 142 1.96 -10.01 -7.55
N CYS A 143 1.18 -10.94 -8.09
CA CYS A 143 1.65 -12.25 -8.49
C CYS A 143 2.63 -12.17 -9.67
N TYR A 144 2.33 -11.34 -10.67
CA TYR A 144 3.20 -11.09 -11.82
C TYR A 144 4.53 -10.47 -11.40
N THR A 145 4.52 -9.46 -10.53
CA THR A 145 5.75 -8.84 -10.02
C THR A 145 6.58 -9.83 -9.22
N PHE A 146 5.96 -10.70 -8.42
CA PHE A 146 6.66 -11.76 -7.71
C PHE A 146 7.28 -12.81 -8.64
N TRP A 147 6.55 -13.20 -9.69
CA TRP A 147 7.04 -14.14 -10.70
C TRP A 147 8.22 -13.57 -11.50
N ALA A 148 8.09 -12.33 -11.96
CA ALA A 148 9.13 -11.62 -12.70
C ALA A 148 10.36 -11.32 -11.80
N ALA A 149 10.16 -10.93 -10.55
CA ALA A 149 11.21 -10.79 -9.55
C ALA A 149 12.01 -12.09 -9.33
N LYS A 150 11.32 -13.23 -9.27
CA LYS A 150 11.97 -14.55 -9.12
C LYS A 150 12.79 -14.94 -10.35
N ARG A 151 12.39 -14.51 -11.54
CA ARG A 151 13.07 -14.80 -12.82
C ARG A 151 14.10 -13.75 -13.24
N GLY A 152 14.19 -12.63 -12.53
CA GLY A 152 15.12 -11.54 -12.86
C GLY A 152 14.73 -10.77 -14.11
N TYR A 153 13.42 -10.63 -14.40
CA TYR A 153 12.96 -9.78 -15.49
C TYR A 153 13.02 -8.31 -15.10
N ASP A 154 13.65 -7.50 -15.94
CA ASP A 154 13.72 -6.04 -15.77
C ASP A 154 12.44 -5.37 -16.31
N PHE A 155 11.78 -4.57 -15.46
CA PHE A 155 10.54 -3.85 -15.79
C PHE A 155 10.77 -2.53 -16.53
N GLU A 156 11.84 -2.43 -17.31
CA GLU A 156 12.26 -1.17 -17.93
C GLU A 156 11.18 -0.61 -18.88
N PHE A 157 10.45 -1.48 -19.56
CA PHE A 157 9.33 -1.12 -20.43
C PHE A 157 8.05 -0.72 -19.67
N LEU A 158 7.91 -1.10 -18.40
CA LEU A 158 6.69 -0.87 -17.63
C LEU A 158 6.62 0.57 -17.10
N GLY A 159 7.77 1.19 -16.80
CA GLY A 159 7.86 2.58 -16.33
C GLY A 159 7.27 3.60 -17.32
N PRO A 160 7.74 3.65 -18.57
CA PRO A 160 7.19 4.53 -19.61
C PRO A 160 5.70 4.28 -19.88
N PHE A 161 5.28 3.02 -19.85
CA PHE A 161 3.87 2.64 -20.04
C PHE A 161 2.96 3.18 -18.93
N LEU A 162 3.33 3.01 -17.65
CA LEU A 162 2.55 3.57 -16.53
C LEU A 162 2.53 5.09 -16.56
N PHE A 163 3.64 5.73 -16.91
CA PHE A 163 3.70 7.19 -17.03
C PHE A 163 2.76 7.69 -18.13
N ALA A 164 2.81 7.10 -19.33
CA ALA A 164 1.91 7.44 -20.42
C ALA A 164 0.43 7.19 -20.06
N ALA A 165 0.11 6.04 -19.46
CA ALA A 165 -1.26 5.72 -19.04
C ALA A 165 -1.79 6.70 -17.98
N THR A 166 -0.96 7.09 -17.01
CA THR A 166 -1.34 8.06 -15.98
C THR A 166 -1.55 9.46 -16.57
N LEU A 167 -0.68 9.89 -17.49
CA LEU A 167 -0.80 11.17 -18.19
C LEU A 167 -2.12 11.22 -18.98
N VAL A 168 -2.45 10.17 -19.73
CA VAL A 168 -3.71 10.08 -20.48
C VAL A 168 -4.92 10.12 -19.56
N LEU A 169 -4.92 9.38 -18.45
CA LEU A 169 -6.02 9.43 -17.46
C LEU A 169 -6.15 10.81 -16.82
N PHE A 170 -5.04 11.48 -16.54
CA PHE A 170 -5.03 12.82 -15.97
C PHE A 170 -5.60 13.87 -16.94
N LEU A 171 -5.21 13.82 -18.21
CA LEU A 171 -5.79 14.68 -19.25
C LEU A 171 -7.29 14.41 -19.44
N TYR A 172 -7.69 13.13 -19.47
CA TYR A 172 -9.09 12.74 -19.56
C TYR A 172 -9.92 13.29 -18.38
N ALA A 173 -9.40 13.22 -17.15
CA ALA A 173 -10.04 13.79 -15.99
C ALA A 173 -10.20 15.32 -16.11
N ILE A 174 -9.15 16.04 -16.53
CA ILE A 174 -9.22 17.50 -16.73
C ILE A 174 -10.22 17.90 -17.81
N ILE A 175 -10.30 17.15 -18.91
CA ILE A 175 -11.24 17.41 -20.00
C ILE A 175 -12.68 17.13 -19.54
N THR A 176 -12.90 16.05 -18.80
CA THR A 176 -14.23 15.68 -18.29
C THR A 176 -14.76 16.65 -17.23
N GLU A 177 -13.88 17.20 -16.38
CA GLU A 177 -14.23 18.18 -15.34
C GLU A 177 -14.42 19.61 -15.88
N ARG A 178 -14.07 19.88 -17.16
CA ARG A 178 -14.46 21.12 -17.83
C ARG A 178 -15.75 20.89 -18.63
N PRO A 179 -16.90 21.48 -18.23
CA PRO A 179 -18.08 21.49 -19.07
C PRO A 179 -17.79 22.40 -20.27
N ILE A 180 -17.29 21.80 -21.36
CA ILE A 180 -17.37 22.42 -22.67
C ILE A 180 -18.74 21.97 -23.20
N ILE A 181 -19.71 22.88 -23.00
CA ILE A 181 -21.14 22.84 -23.32
C ILE A 181 -22.02 22.23 -22.23
#